data_AF-A0A015M3R1-F1
#
_entry.id   AF-A0A015M3R1-F1
#
_cell.length_a   1.000
_cell.length_b   1.000
_cell.length_c   1.000
_cell.angle_alpha   90.00
_cell.angle_beta   90.00
_cell.angle_gamma   90.00
#
_symmetry.space_group_name_H-M   'P 1'
#
loop_
_entity.id
_entity.type
_entity.pdbx_description
1 polymer ?
#
loop_
_entity_poly.entity_id
_entity_poly.type
_entity_poly.pdbx_seq_one_letter_code
_entity_poly.pdbx_strand_id
1 'polypeptide(L)'
;MSIAVPVVGGLRINIVKDFDLFIKIDDASRLLMGEYKKKVPLSATCPGNVDGKYYIIATVNLPRGTPVCNLPVEYNSFPVIVDYGIMKASTSERCHEYHENIKPGISISDSECNGAFTLGTIFTTESQPGKKYLLTVNHGVGEVGSSIIQPGNLDNIDTVCI
;
A
#
# COMPACT_ATOMS: atom_id res chain seq x y z
N MET A 1 -18.31 27.35 -11.55
CA MET A 1 -18.90 26.41 -10.58
C MET A 1 -17.86 25.36 -10.26
N SER A 2 -17.63 25.03 -8.98
CA SER A 2 -16.97 23.76 -8.65
C SER A 2 -18.02 22.66 -8.77
N ILE A 3 -17.66 21.55 -9.42
CA ILE A 3 -18.50 20.36 -9.53
C ILE A 3 -18.14 19.46 -8.35
N ALA A 4 -19.11 19.16 -7.48
CA ALA A 4 -18.91 18.21 -6.40
C ALA A 4 -18.77 16.78 -6.96
N VAL A 5 -17.81 16.01 -6.45
CA VAL A 5 -17.64 14.61 -6.87
C VAL A 5 -18.82 13.77 -6.35
N PRO A 6 -19.38 12.83 -7.16
CA PRO A 6 -20.42 11.92 -6.71
C PRO A 6 -20.00 11.13 -5.46
N VAL A 7 -20.98 10.70 -4.66
CA VAL A 7 -20.76 9.96 -3.41
C VAL A 7 -21.31 8.53 -3.58
N VAL A 8 -20.61 7.53 -3.04
CA VAL A 8 -21.04 6.11 -3.04
C VAL A 8 -22.39 5.93 -2.33
N GLY A 9 -22.60 6.66 -1.24
CA GLY A 9 -23.85 6.67 -0.48
C GLY A 9 -24.03 5.37 0.30
N GLY A 10 -25.18 4.72 0.14
CA GLY A 10 -25.47 3.41 0.73
C GLY A 10 -25.07 2.22 -0.13
N LEU A 11 -24.46 2.44 -1.30
CA LEU A 11 -24.10 1.36 -2.23
C LEU A 11 -22.90 0.56 -1.71
N ARG A 12 -22.91 -0.75 -2.00
CA ARG A 12 -21.80 -1.64 -1.63
C ARG A 12 -20.65 -1.49 -2.62
N ILE A 13 -19.47 -1.15 -2.10
CA ILE A 13 -18.21 -1.24 -2.83
C ILE A 13 -17.77 -2.71 -2.87
N ASN A 14 -17.50 -3.23 -4.06
CA ASN A 14 -16.98 -4.57 -4.29
C ASN A 14 -15.58 -4.50 -4.93
N ILE A 15 -14.81 -5.58 -4.77
CA ILE A 15 -13.48 -5.70 -5.37
C ILE A 15 -13.61 -5.81 -6.90
N VAL A 16 -12.73 -5.12 -7.64
CA VAL A 16 -12.58 -5.29 -9.09
C VAL A 16 -11.97 -6.66 -9.36
N LYS A 17 -12.73 -7.56 -9.99
CA LYS A 17 -12.31 -8.96 -10.21
C LYS A 17 -11.38 -9.16 -11.40
N ASP A 18 -11.43 -8.25 -12.37
CA ASP A 18 -10.54 -8.21 -13.52
C ASP A 18 -9.19 -7.64 -13.07
N PHE A 19 -8.12 -8.41 -13.19
CA PHE A 19 -6.80 -8.07 -12.66
C PHE A 19 -6.10 -6.96 -13.46
N ASP A 20 -6.20 -6.99 -14.79
CA ASP A 20 -5.59 -5.98 -15.66
C ASP A 20 -6.31 -4.62 -15.52
N LEU A 21 -7.63 -4.66 -15.31
CA LEU A 21 -8.42 -3.47 -15.00
C LEU A 21 -8.15 -2.98 -13.57
N PHE A 22 -8.03 -3.88 -12.60
CA PHE A 22 -7.66 -3.53 -11.22
C PHE A 22 -6.34 -2.76 -11.19
N ILE A 23 -5.27 -3.26 -11.85
CA ILE A 23 -3.97 -2.58 -11.91
C ILE A 23 -4.09 -1.16 -12.47
N LYS A 24 -4.79 -0.98 -13.60
CA LYS A 24 -4.94 0.34 -14.23
C LYS A 24 -5.66 1.36 -13.34
N ILE A 25 -6.67 0.90 -12.59
CA ILE A 25 -7.38 1.75 -11.63
C ILE A 25 -6.50 2.00 -10.39
N ASP A 26 -5.70 1.02 -9.96
CA ASP A 26 -4.82 1.12 -8.80
C ASP A 26 -3.74 2.17 -9.04
N ASP A 27 -3.03 2.09 -10.17
CA ASP A 27 -2.06 3.08 -10.64
C ASP A 27 -2.66 4.49 -10.67
N ALA A 28 -3.84 4.63 -11.28
CA ALA A 28 -4.56 5.90 -11.33
C ALA A 28 -4.96 6.41 -9.93
N SER A 29 -5.35 5.51 -9.01
CA SER A 29 -5.71 5.87 -7.64
C SER A 29 -4.51 6.36 -6.84
N ARG A 30 -3.34 5.71 -6.97
CA ARG A 30 -2.08 6.11 -6.32
C ARG A 30 -1.65 7.52 -6.75
N LEU A 31 -1.71 7.80 -8.06
CA LEU A 31 -1.39 9.11 -8.61
C LEU A 31 -2.36 10.19 -8.09
N LEU A 32 -3.67 9.91 -8.06
CA LEU A 32 -4.67 10.80 -7.47
C LEU A 32 -4.43 11.06 -5.98
N MET A 33 -4.07 10.05 -5.18
CA MET A 33 -3.66 10.25 -3.79
C MET A 33 -2.45 11.18 -3.69
N GLY A 34 -1.40 10.94 -4.49
CA GLY A 34 -0.20 11.77 -4.52
C GLY A 34 -0.50 13.26 -4.79
N GLU A 35 -1.33 13.53 -5.79
CA GLU A 35 -1.70 14.88 -6.21
C GLU A 35 -2.69 15.62 -5.27
N TYR A 36 -3.61 14.89 -4.63
CA TYR A 36 -4.77 15.49 -3.94
C TYR A 36 -4.73 15.37 -2.41
N LYS A 37 -3.85 14.54 -1.81
CA LYS A 37 -3.77 14.39 -0.33
C LYS A 37 -3.48 15.67 0.46
N LYS A 38 -2.93 16.70 -0.19
CA LYS A 38 -2.70 18.04 0.40
C LYS A 38 -3.82 19.05 0.10
N LYS A 39 -4.76 18.74 -0.79
CA LYS A 39 -5.84 19.62 -1.27
C LYS A 39 -7.22 19.21 -0.73
N VAL A 40 -7.38 17.92 -0.43
CA VAL A 40 -8.58 17.26 0.06
C VAL A 40 -8.14 16.36 1.23
N PRO A 41 -8.91 16.25 2.34
CA PRO A 41 -8.62 15.33 3.44
C PRO A 41 -8.89 13.86 3.03
N LEU A 42 -8.13 13.36 2.07
CA LEU A 42 -8.15 11.96 1.67
C LEU A 42 -7.52 11.09 2.77
N SER A 43 -8.22 10.02 3.14
CA SER A 43 -7.71 8.95 4.00
C SER A 43 -7.10 7.82 3.15
N ALA A 44 -7.73 7.49 2.03
CA ALA A 44 -7.34 6.41 1.13
C ALA A 44 -7.91 6.62 -0.27
N THR A 45 -7.31 5.93 -1.24
CA THR A 45 -7.81 5.80 -2.61
C THR A 45 -7.61 4.37 -3.06
N CYS A 46 -8.57 3.77 -3.75
CA CYS A 46 -8.44 2.39 -4.24
C CYS A 46 -9.39 2.08 -5.40
N PRO A 47 -9.17 0.98 -6.14
CA PRO A 47 -10.12 0.45 -7.11
C PRO A 47 -11.41 -0.07 -6.44
N GLY A 48 -12.56 0.23 -7.04
CA GLY A 48 -13.83 -0.34 -6.60
C GLY A 48 -14.84 -0.53 -7.72
N ASN A 49 -15.64 -1.59 -7.61
CA ASN A 49 -16.86 -1.79 -8.39
C ASN A 49 -18.07 -1.39 -7.53
N VAL A 50 -18.84 -0.41 -8.03
CA VAL A 50 -20.09 0.07 -7.44
C VAL A 50 -21.18 -0.10 -8.49
N ASP A 51 -22.19 -0.92 -8.18
CA ASP A 51 -23.33 -1.23 -9.05
C ASP A 51 -22.94 -1.63 -10.49
N GLY A 52 -21.92 -2.49 -10.62
CA GLY A 52 -21.43 -2.99 -11.91
C GLY A 52 -20.47 -2.05 -12.64
N LYS A 53 -20.32 -0.79 -12.19
CA LYS A 53 -19.40 0.19 -12.78
C LYS A 53 -18.12 0.33 -11.95
N TYR A 54 -17.00 0.56 -12.63
CA TYR A 54 -15.67 0.68 -12.02
C TYR A 54 -15.31 2.14 -11.74
N TYR A 55 -14.70 2.39 -10.59
CA TYR A 55 -14.36 3.71 -10.08
C TYR A 55 -13.01 3.71 -9.35
N ILE A 56 -12.37 4.88 -9.31
CA ILE A 56 -11.47 5.22 -8.20
C ILE A 56 -12.34 5.62 -7.02
N ILE A 57 -12.31 4.82 -5.95
CA ILE A 57 -12.90 5.18 -4.67
C ILE A 57 -11.96 6.15 -3.98
N ALA A 58 -12.47 7.32 -3.56
CA ALA A 58 -11.74 8.30 -2.79
C ALA A 58 -12.37 8.42 -1.40
N THR A 59 -11.76 7.79 -0.39
CA THR A 59 -12.26 7.81 0.98
C THR A 59 -11.79 9.09 1.67
N VAL A 60 -12.72 9.97 2.07
CA VAL A 60 -12.42 11.25 2.73
C VAL A 60 -12.71 11.24 4.23
N ASN A 61 -11.80 11.84 5.01
CA ASN A 61 -11.99 12.13 6.43
C ASN A 61 -12.82 13.42 6.59
N LEU A 62 -14.13 13.32 6.31
CA LEU A 62 -15.11 14.39 6.48
C LEU A 62 -16.41 13.84 7.07
N PRO A 63 -17.22 14.68 7.74
CA PRO A 63 -18.59 14.32 8.10
C PRO A 63 -19.40 13.88 6.87
N ARG A 64 -20.18 12.80 7.01
CA ARG A 64 -21.03 12.27 5.93
C ARG A 64 -21.94 13.36 5.37
N GLY A 65 -21.94 13.50 4.05
CA GLY A 65 -22.72 14.51 3.33
C GLY A 65 -21.99 15.84 3.10
N THR A 66 -20.76 16.03 3.60
CA THR A 66 -19.93 17.21 3.31
C THR A 66 -19.51 17.24 1.84
N PRO A 67 -19.91 18.23 1.02
CA PRO A 67 -19.55 18.27 -0.39
C PRO A 67 -18.03 18.29 -0.63
N VAL A 68 -17.54 17.47 -1.57
CA VAL A 68 -16.12 17.40 -1.94
C VAL A 68 -15.91 18.09 -3.28
N CYS A 69 -15.32 19.29 -3.23
CA CYS A 69 -15.27 20.25 -4.33
C CYS A 69 -13.88 20.43 -4.99
N ASN A 70 -12.82 19.89 -4.38
CA ASN A 70 -11.42 20.03 -4.81
C ASN A 70 -10.83 18.73 -5.37
N LEU A 71 -11.68 17.78 -5.74
CA LEU A 71 -11.34 16.47 -6.30
C LEU A 71 -11.95 16.39 -7.71
N PRO A 72 -11.27 15.81 -8.72
CA PRO A 72 -11.85 15.70 -10.05
C PRO A 72 -12.94 14.61 -10.09
N VAL A 73 -13.92 14.77 -10.98
CA VAL A 73 -14.98 13.76 -11.20
C VAL A 73 -14.50 12.55 -12.02
N GLU A 74 -13.40 12.72 -12.76
CA GLU A 74 -12.73 11.70 -13.55
C GLU A 74 -11.22 11.97 -13.50
N TYR A 75 -10.40 10.92 -13.36
CA TYR A 75 -8.95 11.02 -13.31
C TYR A 75 -8.33 9.82 -14.04
N ASN A 76 -7.37 10.09 -14.93
CA ASN A 76 -6.75 9.10 -15.82
C ASN A 76 -7.78 8.14 -16.49
N SER A 77 -8.84 8.72 -17.06
CA SER A 77 -9.95 8.01 -17.74
C SER A 77 -10.83 7.13 -16.83
N PHE A 78 -10.69 7.22 -15.50
CA PHE A 78 -11.54 6.53 -14.54
C PHE A 78 -12.42 7.51 -13.75
N PRO A 79 -13.72 7.24 -13.59
CA PRO A 79 -14.59 8.08 -12.79
C PRO A 79 -14.22 7.97 -11.30
N VAL A 80 -14.26 9.09 -10.60
CA VAL A 80 -13.96 9.17 -9.17
C VAL A 80 -15.27 9.23 -8.39
N ILE A 81 -15.33 8.52 -7.26
CA ILE A 81 -16.49 8.52 -6.36
C ILE A 81 -16.05 8.58 -4.90
N VAL A 82 -16.74 9.39 -4.10
CA VAL A 82 -16.39 9.66 -2.70
C VAL A 82 -17.04 8.66 -1.76
N ASP A 83 -16.22 8.07 -0.91
CA ASP A 83 -16.64 7.37 0.31
C ASP A 83 -16.30 8.22 1.56
N TYR A 84 -17.09 8.11 2.62
CA TYR A 84 -16.85 8.85 3.87
C TYR A 84 -16.37 7.90 4.96
N GLY A 85 -15.09 8.02 5.30
CA GLY A 85 -14.46 7.17 6.30
C GLY A 85 -13.04 7.59 6.63
N ILE A 86 -12.49 6.96 7.66
CA ILE A 86 -11.08 7.06 8.03
C ILE A 86 -10.51 5.66 7.97
N MET A 87 -9.68 5.38 6.97
CA MET A 87 -8.78 4.24 7.05
C MET A 87 -7.70 4.58 8.08
N LYS A 88 -7.79 3.94 9.25
CA LYS A 88 -6.75 3.91 10.26
C LYS A 88 -5.99 2.60 10.12
N ALA A 89 -4.69 2.61 10.40
CA ALA A 89 -3.98 1.36 10.68
C ALA A 89 -4.73 0.59 11.77
N SER A 90 -4.84 -0.74 11.64
CA SER A 90 -5.57 -1.53 12.62
C SER A 90 -4.81 -1.53 13.95
N THR A 91 -5.34 -0.81 14.93
CA THR A 91 -4.82 -0.77 16.30
C THR A 91 -5.48 -1.82 17.20
N SER A 92 -6.20 -2.80 16.63
CA SER A 92 -6.84 -3.84 17.43
C SER A 92 -5.80 -4.81 17.98
N GLU A 93 -5.94 -5.21 19.25
CA GLU A 93 -5.08 -6.21 19.89
C GLU A 93 -5.13 -7.56 19.14
N ARG A 94 -6.24 -7.88 18.45
CA ARG A 94 -6.29 -9.06 17.55
C ARG A 94 -5.33 -8.98 16.37
N CYS A 95 -5.02 -7.79 15.87
CA CYS A 95 -3.99 -7.63 14.84
C CYS A 95 -2.58 -7.75 15.43
N HIS A 96 -2.40 -7.43 16.72
CA HIS A 96 -1.20 -7.85 17.45
C HIS A 96 -1.17 -9.39 17.55
N GLU A 97 -2.23 -10.08 18.02
CA GLU A 97 -2.26 -11.55 18.14
C GLU A 97 -1.82 -12.30 16.86
N TYR A 98 -2.12 -11.78 15.66
CA TYR A 98 -1.66 -12.36 14.39
C TYR A 98 -0.23 -11.94 13.95
N HIS A 99 0.33 -10.84 14.48
CA HIS A 99 1.59 -10.24 14.01
C HIS A 99 2.62 -9.89 15.12
N GLU A 100 2.43 -10.28 16.39
CA GLU A 100 3.34 -9.93 17.50
C GLU A 100 4.80 -10.31 17.24
N ASN A 101 5.00 -11.38 16.48
CA ASN A 101 6.31 -11.85 16.09
C ASN A 101 6.45 -11.75 14.57
N ILE A 102 7.21 -10.74 14.14
CA ILE A 102 7.90 -10.73 12.86
C ILE A 102 8.64 -12.07 12.72
N LYS A 103 8.23 -12.89 11.75
CA LYS A 103 8.77 -14.23 11.48
C LYS A 103 9.21 -14.33 10.02
N PRO A 104 10.23 -15.15 9.72
CA PRO A 104 10.56 -15.49 8.34
C PRO A 104 9.34 -16.04 7.60
N GLY A 105 9.17 -15.69 6.32
CA GLY A 105 8.03 -16.11 5.50
C GLY A 105 6.80 -15.20 5.52
N ILE A 106 6.71 -14.24 6.44
CA ILE A 106 5.68 -13.17 6.36
C ILE A 106 6.04 -12.22 5.21
N SER A 107 5.07 -11.69 4.48
CA SER A 107 5.29 -10.58 3.54
C SER A 107 5.00 -9.24 4.23
N ILE A 108 5.95 -8.31 4.19
CA ILE A 108 5.77 -6.92 4.64
C ILE A 108 5.76 -5.99 3.43
N SER A 109 4.90 -4.98 3.46
CA SER A 109 4.85 -3.88 2.49
C SER A 109 4.88 -2.54 3.22
N ASP A 110 5.16 -1.45 2.50
CA ASP A 110 5.05 -0.10 3.03
C ASP A 110 3.58 0.38 3.09
N SER A 111 3.35 1.57 3.66
CA SER A 111 2.02 2.18 3.71
C SER A 111 1.47 2.62 2.35
N GLU A 112 2.30 2.58 1.30
CA GLU A 112 1.93 2.95 -0.06
C GLU A 112 1.66 1.70 -0.93
N CYS A 113 1.84 0.48 -0.38
CA CYS A 113 1.72 -0.80 -1.06
C CYS A 113 2.54 -0.88 -2.37
N ASN A 114 3.72 -0.25 -2.40
CA ASN A 114 4.57 -0.16 -3.60
C ASN A 114 5.37 -1.45 -3.88
N GLY A 115 5.47 -2.36 -2.91
CA GLY A 115 6.07 -3.68 -3.07
C GLY A 115 5.94 -4.49 -1.79
N ALA A 116 5.82 -5.81 -1.90
CA ALA A 116 5.74 -6.70 -0.75
C ALA A 116 6.95 -7.64 -0.74
N PHE A 117 7.67 -7.69 0.37
CA PHE A 117 8.91 -8.45 0.53
C PHE A 117 8.73 -9.51 1.60
N THR A 118 9.03 -10.75 1.24
CA THR A 118 9.01 -11.86 2.18
C THR A 118 10.23 -11.77 3.09
N LEU A 119 9.98 -11.76 4.39
CA LEU A 119 11.00 -11.68 5.41
C LEU A 119 11.88 -12.94 5.41
N GLY A 120 13.19 -12.76 5.37
CA GLY A 120 14.17 -13.83 5.57
C GLY A 120 14.41 -14.14 7.04
N THR A 121 15.55 -14.77 7.33
CA THR A 121 15.90 -15.15 8.70
C THR A 121 16.20 -13.95 9.60
N ILE A 122 15.94 -14.11 10.91
CA ILE A 122 16.35 -13.15 11.94
C ILE A 122 17.69 -13.58 12.51
N PHE A 123 18.64 -12.65 12.62
CA PHE A 123 19.97 -12.90 13.16
C PHE A 123 20.46 -11.76 14.05
N THR A 124 21.56 -12.00 14.77
CA THR A 124 22.22 -11.04 15.66
C THR A 124 23.71 -11.02 15.33
N THR A 125 24.37 -9.87 15.45
CA THR A 125 25.84 -9.77 15.32
C THR A 125 26.49 -9.46 16.68
N GLU A 126 27.62 -10.10 16.96
CA GLU A 126 28.44 -9.83 18.14
C GLU A 126 28.94 -8.38 18.19
N SER A 127 29.11 -7.72 17.04
CA SER A 127 29.55 -6.33 16.97
C SER A 127 28.49 -5.31 17.44
N GLN A 128 27.22 -5.71 17.55
CA GLN A 128 26.15 -4.86 18.07
C GLN A 128 25.21 -5.68 19.00
N PRO A 129 25.67 -6.02 20.23
CA PRO A 129 24.92 -6.85 21.17
C PRO A 129 23.51 -6.31 21.45
N GLY A 130 22.53 -7.21 21.49
CA GLY A 130 21.12 -6.87 21.73
C GLY A 130 20.35 -6.38 20.50
N LYS A 131 21.00 -6.07 19.36
CA LYS A 131 20.30 -5.75 18.11
C LYS A 131 19.96 -7.02 17.31
N LYS A 132 18.73 -7.07 16.82
CA LYS A 132 18.24 -8.08 15.88
C LYS A 132 18.17 -7.48 14.48
N TYR A 133 18.59 -8.25 13.50
CA TYR A 133 18.61 -7.92 12.08
C TYR A 133 17.73 -8.92 11.34
N LEU A 134 17.21 -8.48 10.19
CA LEU A 134 16.35 -9.28 9.35
C LEU A 134 16.97 -9.34 7.96
N LEU A 135 17.20 -10.56 7.46
CA LEU A 135 17.64 -10.75 6.09
C LEU A 135 16.47 -10.43 5.15
N THR A 136 16.71 -9.62 4.13
CA THR A 136 15.75 -9.32 3.07
C THR A 136 16.48 -9.16 1.73
N VAL A 137 15.73 -9.18 0.63
CA VAL A 137 16.26 -8.91 -0.71
C VAL A 137 16.66 -7.43 -0.83
N ASN A 138 17.79 -7.15 -1.49
CA ASN A 138 18.35 -5.79 -1.55
C ASN A 138 17.43 -4.77 -2.25
N HIS A 139 16.62 -5.22 -3.21
CA HIS A 139 15.61 -4.38 -3.86
C HIS A 139 14.34 -4.14 -3.00
N GLY A 140 14.29 -4.71 -1.78
CA GLY A 140 13.22 -4.56 -0.81
C GLY A 140 13.46 -3.49 0.26
N VAL A 141 14.50 -2.67 0.11
CA VAL A 141 14.83 -1.53 0.99
C VAL A 141 15.04 -0.27 0.13
N GLY A 142 14.39 0.83 0.51
CA GLY A 142 14.20 1.99 -0.37
C GLY A 142 15.41 2.92 -0.55
N GLU A 143 16.25 3.10 0.48
CA GLU A 143 17.49 3.89 0.40
C GLU A 143 18.70 3.12 0.94
N VAL A 144 19.89 3.57 0.52
CA VAL A 144 21.14 2.81 0.44
C VAL A 144 21.58 2.16 1.76
N GLY A 145 21.66 0.83 1.76
CA GLY A 145 22.40 0.07 2.76
C GLY A 145 23.90 0.02 2.45
N SER A 146 24.73 0.61 3.32
CA SER A 146 26.19 0.53 3.21
C SER A 146 26.74 -0.80 3.78
N SER A 147 26.60 -1.89 3.02
CA SER A 147 27.31 -3.19 3.18
C SER A 147 26.84 -4.06 4.39
N ILE A 148 27.09 -5.37 4.56
CA ILE A 148 27.82 -6.48 3.85
C ILE A 148 26.87 -7.74 3.88
N ILE A 149 26.66 -8.55 2.82
CA ILE A 149 27.28 -9.86 2.42
C ILE A 149 27.69 -10.80 3.63
N GLN A 150 27.85 -12.14 3.59
CA GLN A 150 27.78 -13.24 2.59
C GLN A 150 27.08 -14.50 3.17
N PRO A 151 26.45 -15.37 2.34
CA PRO A 151 26.18 -16.77 2.67
C PRO A 151 27.33 -17.71 2.25
N GLY A 152 27.87 -18.48 3.20
CA GLY A 152 28.64 -19.73 2.97
C GLY A 152 30.02 -19.62 2.29
N ASN A 153 31.05 -20.22 2.90
CA ASN A 153 32.40 -20.28 2.31
C ASN A 153 32.41 -21.10 1.00
N LEU A 154 32.84 -20.48 -0.10
CA LEU A 154 33.06 -21.15 -1.39
C LEU A 154 34.47 -21.75 -1.44
N ASP A 155 34.67 -22.84 -0.70
CA ASP A 155 35.83 -23.72 -0.92
C ASP A 155 35.62 -24.49 -2.24
N ASN A 156 35.93 -23.81 -3.35
CA ASN A 156 35.66 -24.14 -4.76
C ASN A 156 34.17 -24.18 -5.18
N ILE A 157 33.83 -23.30 -6.13
CA ILE A 157 33.52 -23.65 -7.53
C ILE A 157 33.26 -22.33 -8.29
N ASP A 158 33.91 -22.18 -9.44
CA ASP A 158 33.67 -21.07 -10.36
C ASP A 158 32.21 -21.06 -10.85
N THR A 159 31.42 -20.05 -10.47
CA THR A 159 30.31 -19.61 -11.32
C THR A 159 30.01 -18.13 -11.12
N VAL A 160 30.18 -17.34 -12.19
CA VAL A 160 29.64 -15.99 -12.31
C VAL A 160 28.12 -16.08 -12.40
N CYS A 161 27.40 -15.27 -11.63
CA CYS A 161 25.99 -14.96 -11.87
C CYS A 161 25.79 -13.44 -11.81
N ILE A 162 24.98 -12.96 -12.76
CA ILE A 162 24.74 -11.55 -13.12
C ILE A 162 23.60 -10.98 -12.27
#